data_AF-A0A814FC34-F1
#
_entry.id   AF-A0A814FC34-F1
#
_cell.length_a   1.000
_cell.length_b   1.000
_cell.length_c   1.000
_cell.angle_alpha   90.00
_cell.angle_beta   90.00
_cell.angle_gamma   90.00
#
_symmetry.space_group_name_H-M   'P 1'
#
loop_
_entity.id
_entity.type
_entity.pdbx_description
1 polymer ?
#
loop_
_entity_poly.entity_id
_entity_poly.type
_entity_poly.pdbx_seq_one_letter_code
_entity_poly.pdbx_strand_id
1 'polypeptide(L)'
;MFAIVFISFLSLFYLLFVSKLSSCSSLLTTAQMLFEMTLMKFDASQIMGADAFLGPLCFALFMFLVVFVCLSMFLSIINDSFRHAKDNQEEDEIILSFMLKKFLRWTGNVIDWNDNVIHFYDYLGLKKASESEIQEEKDSRMRSQYSDPTDNFADRIDQLLEALDKIYVDQQADLLRLKKAGV
;
A
#
# COMPACT_ATOMS: atom_id res chain seq x y z
N MET A 1 4.91 -25.43 -2.13
CA MET A 1 6.19 -25.19 -1.41
C MET A 1 6.05 -25.46 0.09
N PHE A 2 5.08 -24.82 0.78
CA PHE A 2 4.80 -25.03 2.21
C PHE A 2 4.69 -26.50 2.62
N ALA A 3 3.83 -27.29 1.95
CA ALA A 3 3.62 -28.69 2.31
C ALA A 3 4.91 -29.54 2.28
N ILE A 4 5.82 -29.29 1.34
CA ILE A 4 7.09 -30.02 1.22
C ILE A 4 8.01 -29.67 2.40
N VAL A 5 8.14 -28.39 2.72
CA VAL A 5 8.93 -27.92 3.87
C VAL A 5 8.33 -28.46 5.17
N PHE A 6 7.01 -28.38 5.32
CA PHE A 6 6.29 -28.88 6.49
C PHE A 6 6.47 -30.38 6.68
N ILE A 7 6.32 -31.20 5.61
CA ILE A 7 6.54 -32.65 5.68
C ILE A 7 8.01 -32.98 5.98
N SER A 8 8.96 -32.18 5.47
CA SER A 8 10.40 -32.37 5.78
C SER A 8 10.68 -32.15 7.27
N PHE A 9 10.15 -31.09 7.85
CA PHE A 9 10.25 -30.83 9.30
C PHE A 9 9.46 -31.85 10.12
N LEU A 10 8.31 -32.31 9.62
CA LEU A 10 7.52 -33.37 10.25
C LEU A 10 8.31 -34.67 10.39
N SER A 11 8.94 -35.12 9.30
CA SER A 11 9.78 -36.31 9.32
C SER A 11 11.02 -36.12 10.19
N LEU A 12 11.66 -34.95 10.16
CA LEU A 12 12.81 -34.63 11.02
C LEU A 12 12.46 -34.69 12.50
N PHE A 13 11.40 -33.98 12.92
CA PHE A 13 10.94 -33.96 14.31
C PHE A 13 10.50 -35.33 14.80
N TYR A 14 9.77 -36.07 13.97
CA TYR A 14 9.37 -37.43 14.29
C TYR A 14 10.60 -38.29 14.59
N LEU A 15 11.59 -38.31 13.70
CA LEU A 15 12.75 -39.19 13.85
C LEU A 15 13.65 -38.79 15.03
N LEU A 16 13.80 -37.49 15.30
CA LEU A 16 14.66 -36.97 16.34
C LEU A 16 14.03 -37.14 17.75
N PHE A 17 12.70 -37.01 17.86
CA PHE A 17 12.01 -36.95 19.15
C PHE A 17 11.05 -38.11 19.44
N VAL A 18 10.87 -39.09 18.54
CA VAL A 18 9.98 -40.25 18.75
C VAL A 18 10.28 -41.03 20.03
N SER A 19 11.55 -41.11 20.45
CA SER A 19 11.95 -41.82 21.68
C SER A 19 11.91 -40.97 22.95
N LYS A 20 11.70 -39.65 22.81
CA LYS A 20 11.85 -38.67 23.90
C LYS A 20 10.53 -38.01 24.30
N LEU A 21 9.61 -37.83 23.35
CA LEU A 21 8.35 -37.13 23.55
C LEU A 21 7.16 -38.02 23.19
N SER A 22 6.18 -38.13 24.09
CA SER A 22 4.92 -38.83 23.80
C SER A 22 4.13 -38.14 22.69
N SER A 23 4.25 -36.81 22.56
CA SER A 23 3.69 -36.00 21.47
C SER A 23 4.24 -36.36 20.08
N CYS A 24 5.34 -37.11 20.02
CA CYS A 24 5.97 -37.58 18.78
C CYS A 24 5.79 -39.09 18.55
N SER A 25 4.86 -39.75 19.27
CA SER A 25 4.68 -41.21 19.19
C SER A 25 4.20 -41.70 17.82
N SER A 26 3.44 -40.87 17.10
CA SER A 26 2.96 -41.17 15.75
C SER A 26 3.16 -39.97 14.83
N LEU A 27 3.22 -40.22 13.53
CA LEU A 27 3.40 -39.14 12.55
C LEU A 27 2.23 -38.13 12.61
N LEU A 28 1.01 -38.60 12.90
CA LEU A 28 -0.16 -37.73 13.06
C LEU A 28 -0.09 -36.86 14.32
N THR A 29 0.32 -37.43 15.46
CA THR A 29 0.48 -36.68 16.72
C THR A 29 1.63 -35.68 16.62
N THR A 30 2.70 -36.04 15.91
CA THR A 30 3.81 -35.13 15.59
C THR A 30 3.32 -33.98 14.70
N ALA A 31 2.51 -34.27 13.68
CA ALA A 31 1.92 -33.23 12.83
C ALA A 31 1.04 -32.28 13.64
N GLN A 32 0.23 -32.81 14.55
CA GLN A 32 -0.56 -31.99 15.47
C GLN A 32 0.37 -31.09 16.29
N MET A 33 1.39 -31.63 16.94
CA MET A 33 2.40 -30.88 17.71
C MET A 33 3.06 -29.75 16.90
N LEU A 34 3.42 -30.01 15.63
CA LEU A 34 3.97 -28.99 14.73
C LEU A 34 2.97 -27.89 14.38
N PHE A 35 1.69 -28.22 14.22
CA PHE A 35 0.64 -27.20 14.08
C PHE A 35 0.47 -26.39 15.37
N GLU A 36 0.56 -27.02 16.54
CA GLU A 36 0.53 -26.32 17.83
C GLU A 36 1.70 -25.35 17.98
N MET A 37 2.90 -25.77 17.55
CA MET A 37 4.07 -24.89 17.48
C MET A 37 3.87 -23.74 16.49
N THR A 38 3.27 -24.00 15.34
CA THR A 38 3.00 -22.97 14.32
C THR A 38 2.03 -21.90 14.84
N LEU A 39 1.03 -22.32 15.62
CA LEU A 39 0.07 -21.45 16.31
C LEU A 39 0.62 -20.82 17.60
N MET A 40 1.89 -21.06 17.94
CA MET A 40 2.55 -20.65 19.19
C MET A 40 1.83 -21.08 20.48
N LYS A 41 0.96 -22.10 20.43
CA LYS A 41 0.25 -22.63 21.61
C LYS A 41 0.96 -23.82 22.27
N PHE A 42 2.12 -24.20 21.74
CA PHE A 42 2.89 -25.36 22.20
C PHE A 42 3.75 -25.03 23.42
N ASP A 43 3.82 -25.98 24.37
CA ASP A 43 4.68 -25.87 25.55
C ASP A 43 6.13 -26.25 25.21
N ALA A 44 6.97 -25.23 25.00
CA ALA A 44 8.38 -25.39 24.65
C ALA A 44 9.21 -26.13 25.71
N SER A 45 8.73 -26.23 26.96
CA SER A 45 9.44 -26.93 28.04
C SER A 45 9.66 -28.41 27.72
N GLN A 46 8.72 -29.04 27.00
CA GLN A 46 8.80 -30.45 26.65
C GLN A 46 9.92 -30.72 25.63
N ILE A 47 10.11 -29.82 24.66
CA ILE A 47 11.21 -29.92 23.68
C ILE A 47 12.55 -29.58 24.32
N MET A 48 12.59 -28.55 25.18
CA MET A 48 13.82 -28.17 25.90
C MET A 48 14.29 -29.27 26.84
N GLY A 49 13.36 -30.03 27.45
CA GLY A 49 13.69 -31.16 28.33
C GLY A 49 14.07 -32.44 27.61
N ALA A 50 13.78 -32.57 26.31
CA ALA A 50 14.09 -33.78 25.54
C ALA A 50 15.57 -33.90 25.19
N ASP A 51 16.18 -32.77 24.79
CA ASP A 51 17.61 -32.68 24.50
C ASP A 51 18.09 -31.23 24.72
N ALA A 52 19.17 -31.08 25.48
CA ALA A 52 19.67 -29.77 25.90
C ALA A 52 20.20 -28.91 24.73
N PHE A 53 20.62 -29.53 23.62
CA PHE A 53 21.18 -28.81 22.48
C PHE A 53 20.28 -28.92 21.23
N LEU A 54 19.88 -30.14 20.88
CA LEU A 54 19.10 -30.39 19.66
C LEU A 54 17.67 -29.85 19.77
N GLY A 55 17.07 -29.89 20.97
CA GLY A 55 15.71 -29.38 21.23
C GLY A 55 15.57 -27.89 20.89
N PRO A 56 16.29 -26.99 21.58
CA PRO A 56 16.24 -25.56 21.33
C PRO A 56 16.62 -25.17 19.90
N LEU A 57 17.62 -25.86 19.32
CA LEU A 57 18.08 -25.59 17.95
C LEU A 57 17.00 -25.92 16.92
N CYS A 58 16.42 -27.12 16.98
CA CYS A 58 15.36 -27.52 16.07
C CYS A 58 14.09 -26.69 16.24
N PHE A 59 13.73 -26.33 17.49
CA PHE A 59 12.61 -25.45 17.77
C PHE A 59 12.81 -24.05 17.19
N ALA A 60 13.99 -23.44 17.39
CA ALA A 60 14.31 -22.12 16.85
C ALA A 60 14.31 -22.12 15.32
N LEU A 61 14.88 -23.15 14.70
CA LEU A 61 14.96 -23.28 13.24
C LEU A 61 13.56 -23.50 12.62
N PHE A 62 12.71 -24.30 13.27
CA PHE A 62 11.31 -24.47 12.88
C PHE A 62 10.52 -23.16 13.03
N MET A 63 10.64 -22.46 14.16
CA MET A 63 10.01 -21.16 14.37
C MET A 63 10.43 -20.15 13.30
N PHE A 64 11.73 -20.05 13.01
CA PHE A 64 12.22 -19.13 12.01
C PHE A 64 11.72 -19.46 10.59
N LEU A 65 11.88 -20.70 10.14
CA LEU A 65 11.55 -21.05 8.75
C LEU A 65 10.05 -21.26 8.50
N VAL A 66 9.34 -21.92 9.41
CA VAL A 66 7.94 -22.27 9.18
C VAL A 66 7.01 -21.17 9.67
N VAL A 67 7.24 -20.62 10.86
CA VAL A 67 6.37 -19.56 11.38
C VAL A 67 6.68 -18.25 10.68
N PHE A 68 7.91 -17.76 10.70
CA PHE A 68 8.18 -16.45 10.09
C PHE A 68 8.14 -16.49 8.56
N VAL A 69 8.92 -17.36 7.89
CA VAL A 69 9.00 -17.32 6.42
C VAL A 69 7.70 -17.80 5.77
N CYS A 70 7.16 -18.95 6.18
CA CYS A 70 5.96 -19.47 5.51
C CYS A 70 4.71 -18.64 5.82
N LEU A 71 4.46 -18.22 7.08
CA LEU A 71 3.31 -17.36 7.37
C LEU A 71 3.44 -16.00 6.69
N SER A 72 4.63 -15.39 6.68
CA SER A 72 4.83 -14.11 5.98
C SER A 72 4.57 -14.23 4.48
N MET A 73 4.93 -15.36 3.86
CA MET A 73 4.60 -15.61 2.45
C MET A 73 3.09 -15.78 2.23
N PHE A 74 2.40 -16.53 3.09
CA PHE A 74 0.94 -16.65 3.01
C PHE A 74 0.25 -15.30 3.20
N LEU A 75 0.66 -14.52 4.21
CA LEU A 75 0.16 -13.18 4.45
C LEU A 75 0.42 -12.27 3.25
N SER A 76 1.60 -12.37 2.63
CA SER A 76 1.91 -11.59 1.42
C SER A 76 1.01 -11.97 0.25
N ILE A 77 0.76 -13.26 0.01
CA ILE A 77 -0.12 -13.72 -1.07
C ILE A 77 -1.56 -13.28 -0.82
N ILE A 78 -2.03 -13.43 0.43
CA ILE A 78 -3.37 -12.99 0.84
C ILE A 78 -3.48 -11.47 0.67
N ASN A 79 -2.51 -10.71 1.15
CA ASN A 79 -2.48 -9.27 1.03
C ASN A 79 -2.43 -8.82 -0.44
N ASP A 80 -1.64 -9.47 -1.28
CA ASP A 80 -1.59 -9.18 -2.72
C ASP A 80 -2.92 -9.50 -3.40
N SER A 81 -3.56 -10.61 -3.03
CA SER A 81 -4.89 -10.99 -3.54
C SER A 81 -5.97 -10.00 -3.10
N PHE A 82 -5.92 -9.51 -1.85
CA PHE A 82 -6.81 -8.45 -1.36
C PHE A 82 -6.56 -7.12 -2.05
N ARG A 83 -5.29 -6.75 -2.27
CA ARG A 83 -4.93 -5.53 -3.01
C ARG A 83 -5.40 -5.61 -4.46
N HIS A 84 -5.23 -6.76 -5.12
CA HIS A 84 -5.72 -6.98 -6.46
C HIS A 84 -7.25 -6.95 -6.53
N ALA A 85 -7.94 -7.58 -5.57
CA ALA A 85 -9.39 -7.50 -5.48
C ALA A 85 -9.89 -6.07 -5.23
N LYS A 86 -9.16 -5.28 -4.42
CA LYS A 86 -9.47 -3.87 -4.15
C LYS A 86 -9.23 -2.97 -5.36
N ASP A 87 -8.17 -3.21 -6.12
CA ASP A 87 -7.85 -2.43 -7.33
C ASP A 87 -8.91 -2.64 -8.43
N ASN A 88 -9.44 -3.86 -8.54
CA ASN A 88 -10.60 -4.16 -9.39
C ASN A 88 -11.93 -3.67 -8.78
N GLN A 89 -11.94 -3.27 -7.51
CA GLN A 89 -13.12 -2.81 -6.79
C GLN A 89 -13.50 -1.36 -7.12
N GLU A 90 -12.67 -0.55 -7.78
CA GLU A 90 -13.14 0.76 -8.27
C GLU A 90 -14.27 0.60 -9.30
N GLU A 91 -14.30 -0.50 -10.07
CA GLU A 91 -15.44 -0.85 -10.93
C GLU A 91 -16.54 -1.64 -10.18
N ASP A 92 -16.18 -2.50 -9.21
CA ASP A 92 -17.15 -3.36 -8.49
C ASP A 92 -17.83 -2.69 -7.27
N GLU A 93 -17.26 -1.64 -6.64
CA GLU A 93 -17.91 -0.86 -5.57
C GLU A 93 -19.15 -0.13 -6.10
N ILE A 94 -19.09 0.28 -7.36
CA ILE A 94 -20.23 0.81 -8.10
C ILE A 94 -21.31 -0.29 -8.17
N ILE A 95 -20.95 -1.52 -8.54
CA ILE A 95 -21.89 -2.64 -8.67
C ILE A 95 -22.46 -3.08 -7.30
N LEU A 96 -21.65 -3.19 -6.26
CA LEU A 96 -22.08 -3.56 -4.91
C LEU A 96 -22.99 -2.50 -4.29
N SER A 97 -22.66 -1.22 -4.44
CA SER A 97 -23.54 -0.13 -4.01
C SER A 97 -24.83 -0.08 -4.84
N PHE A 98 -24.79 -0.41 -6.13
CA PHE A 98 -25.99 -0.57 -6.96
C PHE A 98 -26.87 -1.77 -6.52
N MET A 99 -26.27 -2.91 -6.20
CA MET A 99 -26.98 -4.12 -5.75
C MET A 99 -27.58 -3.91 -4.35
N LEU A 100 -26.84 -3.31 -3.42
CA LEU A 100 -27.33 -2.93 -2.09
C LEU A 100 -28.44 -1.89 -2.20
N LYS A 101 -28.27 -0.83 -3.00
CA LYS A 101 -29.31 0.18 -3.24
C LYS A 101 -30.58 -0.42 -3.83
N LYS A 102 -30.46 -1.42 -4.71
CA LYS A 102 -31.60 -2.14 -5.30
C LYS A 102 -32.28 -3.07 -4.29
N PHE A 103 -31.51 -3.73 -3.43
CA PHE A 103 -32.01 -4.58 -2.35
C PHE A 103 -32.71 -3.76 -1.25
N LEU A 104 -32.12 -2.65 -0.82
CA LEU A 104 -32.71 -1.72 0.17
C LEU A 104 -33.98 -1.03 -0.38
N ARG A 105 -34.03 -0.74 -1.68
CA ARG A 105 -35.26 -0.24 -2.33
C ARG A 105 -36.35 -1.30 -2.40
N TRP A 106 -35.98 -2.57 -2.51
CA TRP A 106 -36.91 -3.69 -2.56
C TRP A 106 -37.52 -4.02 -1.19
N THR A 107 -36.80 -3.78 -0.09
CA THR A 107 -37.29 -4.03 1.29
C THR A 107 -38.27 -2.97 1.82
N GLY A 108 -38.75 -2.05 0.98
CA GLY A 108 -40.12 -1.53 1.12
C GLY A 108 -40.40 -0.48 2.20
N ASN A 109 -39.41 0.29 2.66
CA ASN A 109 -39.68 1.51 3.45
C ASN A 109 -39.29 2.77 2.67
N VAL A 110 -40.28 3.32 1.94
CA VAL A 110 -40.26 4.67 1.37
C VAL A 110 -40.48 5.68 2.51
N ILE A 111 -39.48 5.87 3.35
CA ILE A 111 -39.40 7.01 4.27
C ILE A 111 -38.00 7.56 4.08
N ASP A 112 -37.89 8.64 3.32
CA ASP A 112 -36.69 9.45 3.08
C ASP A 112 -35.41 9.04 3.86
N TRP A 113 -34.65 8.09 3.32
CA TRP A 113 -33.46 7.49 3.96
C TRP A 113 -32.15 8.13 3.50
N ASN A 114 -32.18 9.25 2.76
CA ASN A 114 -30.98 9.77 2.09
C ASN A 114 -29.84 10.08 3.09
N ASP A 115 -30.13 10.71 4.23
CA ASP A 115 -29.09 11.10 5.20
C ASP A 115 -28.58 9.92 6.07
N ASN A 116 -29.48 9.02 6.47
CA ASN A 116 -29.11 7.87 7.31
C ASN A 116 -28.31 6.81 6.55
N VAL A 117 -28.53 6.70 5.23
CA VAL A 117 -27.78 5.79 4.38
C VAL A 117 -26.35 6.28 4.17
N ILE A 118 -26.15 7.58 3.93
CA ILE A 118 -24.81 8.19 3.84
C ILE A 118 -24.01 7.91 5.12
N HIS A 119 -24.64 8.05 6.29
CA HIS A 119 -24.02 7.81 7.58
C HIS A 119 -23.73 6.31 7.86
N PHE A 120 -24.53 5.40 7.31
CA PHE A 120 -24.30 3.95 7.41
C PHE A 120 -23.09 3.50 6.56
N TYR A 121 -22.92 4.09 5.37
CA TYR A 121 -21.75 3.83 4.52
C TYR A 121 -20.44 4.32 5.17
N ASP A 122 -20.48 5.47 5.87
CA ASP A 122 -19.33 6.02 6.60
C ASP A 122 -18.94 5.11 7.80
N TYR A 123 -19.92 4.57 8.54
CA TYR A 123 -19.67 3.65 9.67
C TYR A 123 -19.10 2.29 9.25
N LEU A 124 -19.50 1.77 8.09
CA LEU A 124 -18.96 0.52 7.54
C LEU A 124 -17.55 0.69 6.94
N GLY A 125 -17.00 1.90 6.93
CA GLY A 125 -15.70 2.19 6.30
C GLY A 125 -15.72 2.05 4.78
N LEU A 126 -16.91 1.99 4.16
CA LEU A 126 -17.11 2.04 2.71
C LEU A 126 -17.19 3.49 2.23
N LYS A 127 -16.37 4.35 2.81
CA LYS A 127 -16.26 5.74 2.38
C LYS A 127 -15.47 5.72 1.08
N LYS A 128 -16.15 6.04 -0.03
CA LYS A 128 -15.56 6.51 -1.28
C LYS A 128 -14.35 7.36 -0.91
N ALA A 129 -13.16 7.07 -1.45
CA ALA A 129 -12.09 8.06 -1.48
C ALA A 129 -12.73 9.28 -2.13
N SER A 130 -13.13 10.22 -1.28
CA SER A 130 -13.95 11.35 -1.68
C SER A 130 -13.15 12.06 -2.75
N GLU A 131 -13.81 12.57 -3.78
CA GLU A 131 -13.15 13.34 -4.84
C GLU A 131 -12.21 14.42 -4.26
N SER A 132 -12.39 14.82 -2.99
CA SER A 132 -11.45 15.61 -2.21
C SER A 132 -10.05 15.01 -1.99
N GLU A 133 -9.87 13.73 -1.66
CA GLU A 133 -8.53 13.14 -1.42
C GLU A 133 -7.75 12.99 -2.74
N ILE A 134 -8.44 12.64 -3.83
CA ILE A 134 -7.86 12.56 -5.18
C ILE A 134 -7.54 13.96 -5.72
N GLN A 135 -8.38 14.96 -5.43
CA GLN A 135 -8.12 16.36 -5.77
C GLN A 135 -6.95 16.92 -4.95
N GLU A 136 -6.82 16.54 -3.68
CA GLU A 136 -5.73 17.00 -2.80
C GLU A 136 -4.38 16.41 -3.23
N GLU A 137 -4.33 15.15 -3.68
CA GLU A 137 -3.10 14.57 -4.28
C GLU A 137 -2.78 15.22 -5.64
N LYS A 138 -3.77 15.47 -6.50
CA LYS A 138 -3.58 16.19 -7.78
C LYS A 138 -3.10 17.63 -7.57
N ASP A 139 -3.70 18.36 -6.64
CA ASP A 139 -3.34 19.74 -6.31
C ASP A 139 -1.94 19.81 -5.67
N SER A 140 -1.57 18.80 -4.88
CA SER A 140 -0.21 18.66 -4.33
C SER A 140 0.84 18.46 -5.41
N ARG A 141 0.53 17.66 -6.45
CA ARG A 141 1.41 17.48 -7.62
C ARG A 141 1.45 18.69 -8.55
N MET A 142 0.34 19.42 -8.70
CA MET A 142 0.34 20.68 -9.44
C MET A 142 1.16 21.77 -8.72
N ARG A 143 1.10 21.82 -7.38
CA ARG A 143 1.91 22.76 -6.57
C ARG A 143 3.41 22.47 -6.65
N SER A 144 3.83 21.20 -6.70
CA SER A 144 5.25 20.85 -6.83
C SER A 144 5.82 21.12 -8.23
N GLN A 145 4.95 21.27 -9.23
CA GLN A 145 5.31 21.59 -10.62
C GLN A 145 5.16 23.09 -10.95
N TYR A 146 4.66 23.91 -10.02
CA TYR A 146 4.48 25.35 -10.22
C TYR A 146 5.78 26.09 -9.90
N SER A 147 6.54 26.48 -10.93
CA SER A 147 7.53 27.56 -10.79
C SER A 147 6.79 28.89 -10.71
N ASP A 148 7.11 29.71 -9.72
CA ASP A 148 6.46 31.01 -9.49
C ASP A 148 6.57 31.88 -10.75
N PRO A 149 5.45 32.32 -11.37
CA PRO A 149 5.48 33.17 -12.56
C PRO A 149 6.10 34.56 -12.31
N THR A 150 6.39 34.91 -11.05
CA THR A 150 7.07 36.16 -10.69
C THR A 150 8.60 36.08 -10.69
N ASP A 151 9.18 34.87 -10.70
CA ASP A 151 10.64 34.69 -10.66
C ASP A 151 11.35 35.31 -11.87
N ASN A 152 10.64 35.44 -12.99
CA ASN A 152 11.19 35.89 -14.27
C ASN A 152 10.58 37.23 -14.75
N PHE A 153 9.97 37.98 -13.83
CA PHE A 153 9.37 39.29 -14.14
C PHE A 153 10.44 40.38 -14.29
N ALA A 154 11.47 40.35 -13.43
CA ALA A 154 12.59 41.30 -13.48
C ALA A 154 13.31 41.23 -14.83
N ASP A 155 13.68 40.02 -15.27
CA ASP A 155 14.36 39.79 -16.55
C ASP A 155 13.54 40.28 -17.76
N ARG A 156 12.20 40.21 -17.70
CA ARG A 156 11.33 40.74 -18.76
C ARG A 156 11.27 42.26 -18.77
N ILE A 157 11.34 42.90 -17.61
CA ILE A 157 11.45 44.37 -17.52
C ILE A 157 12.79 44.82 -18.09
N ASP A 158 13.88 44.12 -17.77
CA ASP A 158 15.21 44.44 -18.28
C ASP A 158 15.26 44.33 -19.81
N GLN A 159 14.66 43.27 -20.38
CA GLN A 159 14.53 43.11 -21.84
C GLN A 159 13.71 44.24 -22.50
N LEU A 160 12.65 44.71 -21.84
CA LEU A 160 11.84 45.81 -22.36
C LEU A 160 12.60 47.14 -22.31
N LEU A 161 13.33 47.40 -21.23
CA LEU A 161 14.16 48.60 -21.09
C LEU A 161 15.26 48.64 -22.15
N GLU A 162 15.93 47.50 -22.39
CA GLU A 162 16.97 47.39 -23.41
C GLU A 162 16.41 47.58 -24.83
N ALA A 163 15.22 47.04 -25.12
CA ALA A 163 14.55 47.26 -26.39
C ALA A 163 14.17 48.74 -26.60
N LEU A 164 13.76 49.43 -25.53
CA LEU A 164 13.34 50.82 -25.59
C LEU A 164 14.54 51.76 -25.74
N ASP A 165 15.65 51.48 -25.06
CA ASP A 165 16.92 52.21 -25.22
C ASP A 165 17.45 52.08 -26.65
N LYS A 166 17.37 50.87 -27.23
CA LYS A 166 17.75 50.62 -28.62
C LYS A 166 16.94 51.46 -29.61
N ILE A 167 15.63 51.59 -29.40
CA ILE A 167 14.74 52.41 -30.25
C ILE A 167 15.06 53.90 -30.09
N TYR A 168 15.34 54.35 -28.87
CA TYR A 168 15.70 55.75 -28.61
C TYR A 168 17.02 56.14 -29.30
N VAL A 169 18.04 55.28 -29.19
CA VAL A 169 19.35 55.50 -29.84
C VAL A 169 19.22 55.51 -31.36
N ASP A 170 18.41 54.62 -31.94
CA ASP A 170 18.16 54.55 -33.39
C ASP A 170 17.45 55.83 -33.89
N GLN A 171 16.43 56.29 -33.17
CA GLN A 171 15.72 57.52 -33.49
C GLN A 171 16.62 58.77 -33.39
N GLN A 172 17.55 58.79 -32.43
CA GLN A 172 18.51 59.90 -32.28
C GLN A 172 19.60 59.86 -33.36
N ALA A 173 20.02 58.67 -33.80
CA ALA A 173 20.93 58.49 -34.92
C ALA A 173 20.28 58.96 -36.24
N ASP A 174 19.00 58.67 -36.46
CA ASP A 174 18.24 59.14 -37.62
C ASP A 174 18.03 60.65 -37.61
N LEU A 175 17.73 61.26 -36.46
CA LEU A 175 17.63 62.72 -36.32
C LEU A 175 18.96 63.43 -36.56
N LEU A 176 20.09 62.85 -36.14
CA LEU A 176 21.43 63.37 -36.44
C LEU A 176 21.82 63.22 -37.92
N ARG A 177 21.36 62.14 -38.58
CA ARG A 177 21.52 61.96 -40.03
C ARG A 177 20.72 63.00 -40.81
N LEU A 178 19.49 63.29 -40.39
CA LEU A 178 18.66 64.35 -40.97
C LEU A 178 19.26 65.76 -40.75
N LYS A 179 19.84 66.02 -39.58
CA LYS A 179 20.51 67.31 -39.28
C LYS A 179 21.84 67.51 -40.04
N LYS A 180 22.56 66.43 -40.37
CA LYS A 180 23.75 66.48 -41.24
C LYS A 180 23.40 66.62 -42.73
N ALA A 181 22.16 66.32 -43.12
CA ALA A 181 21.70 66.37 -44.51
C ALA A 181 21.21 67.75 -44.99
N GLY A 182 21.32 68.80 -44.15
CA GLY A 182 21.24 70.20 -44.59
C GLY A 182 19.85 70.67 -45.07
N VAL A 183 19.05 71.13 -44.11
CA VAL A 183 18.21 72.35 -44.26
C VAL A 183 18.57 73.26 -43.09
#